data_AF-A0A0K6I6G2-F1
#
_entry.id   AF-A0A0K6I6G2-F1
#
_cell.length_a   1.000
_cell.length_b   1.000
_cell.length_c   1.000
_cell.angle_alpha   90.00
_cell.angle_beta   90.00
_cell.angle_gamma   90.00
#
_symmetry.space_group_name_H-M   'P 1'
#
loop_
_entity.id
_entity.type
_entity.pdbx_description
1 polymer ?
#
loop_
_entity_poly.entity_id
_entity_poly.type
_entity_poly.pdbx_seq_one_letter_code
_entity_poly.pdbx_strand_id
1 'polypeptide(L)'
;MFNNLRIGKRLGLAFGLLIVLLLANAGFGLYEASRMHDHMTTVVQNRLAKERAVVTIATSNQNTSRVVLRSLLSQKFGDADKATLAEQRANTDNAFKTLASLHPTPQLQSRLDALRASIIHGREAQQAAIAAMEQNNFGTAAADYLKSGLVASRQVRKETAAIEQMLHEQTDALYAQSVADYAKARNASLALASIALLLAVAAALLITRSITRPLSEAVHVAQRVAEGDLSVRVVSVSKDETGQLLAAMGQMVAQLTSVIGSVRSSAEQLLSASTQVSATSQSLSQSSSEQAASVEETSATLEQATASIRQNADNARLTDAMAQQAASQASEGGAAVQGTVSAMQSIAERISIIDDIAYQTNMLAL
;
A
#
# COMPACT_ATOMS: atom_id res chain seq x y z
N MET A 1 13.68 -10.13 -4.28
CA MET A 1 12.50 -11.04 -4.19
C MET A 1 11.29 -10.35 -3.55
N PHE A 2 11.45 -9.62 -2.43
CA PHE A 2 10.33 -8.93 -1.75
C PHE A 2 9.55 -7.92 -2.61
N ASN A 3 10.23 -7.17 -3.48
CA ASN A 3 9.58 -6.17 -4.36
C ASN A 3 8.65 -6.75 -5.43
N ASN A 4 8.56 -8.07 -5.61
CA ASN A 4 7.64 -8.67 -6.59
C ASN A 4 6.39 -9.30 -5.94
N LEU A 5 6.32 -9.29 -4.60
CA LEU A 5 5.14 -9.80 -3.90
C LEU A 5 3.98 -8.82 -3.98
N ARG A 6 2.75 -9.30 -4.04
CA ARG A 6 1.57 -8.44 -3.92
C ARG A 6 1.59 -7.65 -2.60
N ILE A 7 1.12 -6.41 -2.61
CA ILE A 7 1.10 -5.51 -1.42
C ILE A 7 0.44 -6.22 -0.23
N GLY A 8 -0.71 -6.86 -0.45
CA GLY A 8 -1.42 -7.61 0.60
C GLY A 8 -0.59 -8.75 1.20
N LYS A 9 0.19 -9.48 0.39
CA LYS A 9 1.08 -10.55 0.88
C LYS A 9 2.24 -9.99 1.70
N ARG A 10 2.79 -8.83 1.32
CA ARG A 10 3.86 -8.17 2.11
C ARG A 10 3.36 -7.70 3.45
N LEU A 11 2.22 -7.00 3.48
CA LEU A 11 1.58 -6.56 4.71
C LEU A 11 1.24 -7.76 5.60
N GLY A 12 0.62 -8.79 5.02
CA GLY A 12 0.27 -10.02 5.75
C GLY A 12 1.49 -10.71 6.36
N LEU A 13 2.60 -10.83 5.63
CA LEU A 13 3.84 -11.40 6.16
C LEU A 13 4.46 -10.53 7.26
N ALA A 14 4.50 -9.21 7.10
CA ALA A 14 5.07 -8.31 8.10
C ALA A 14 4.24 -8.27 9.38
N PHE A 15 2.93 -8.07 9.28
CA PHE A 15 2.03 -8.11 10.44
C PHE A 15 1.98 -9.50 11.06
N GLY A 16 1.96 -10.57 10.26
CA GLY A 16 2.00 -11.94 10.75
C GLY A 16 3.27 -12.22 11.56
N LEU A 17 4.44 -11.83 11.05
CA LEU A 17 5.71 -11.94 11.77
C LEU A 17 5.68 -11.16 13.09
N LEU A 18 5.14 -9.93 13.09
CA LEU A 18 5.03 -9.10 14.29
C LEU A 18 4.10 -9.72 15.34
N ILE A 19 2.96 -10.27 14.92
CA ILE A 19 2.03 -10.96 15.82
C ILE A 19 2.71 -12.19 16.42
N VAL A 20 3.41 -13.00 15.61
CA VAL A 20 4.15 -14.17 16.10
C VAL A 20 5.23 -13.76 17.11
N LEU A 21 5.98 -12.68 16.85
CA LEU A 21 6.98 -12.17 17.78
C LEU A 21 6.37 -11.64 19.08
N LEU A 22 5.23 -10.95 19.00
CA LEU A 22 4.50 -10.47 20.17
C LEU A 22 3.98 -11.64 21.02
N LEU A 23 3.39 -12.66 20.38
CA LEU A 23 2.92 -13.87 21.06
C LEU A 23 4.09 -14.66 21.67
N ALA A 24 5.22 -14.76 20.97
CA ALA A 24 6.42 -15.40 21.51
C ALA A 24 6.95 -14.66 22.74
N ASN A 25 7.00 -13.32 22.71
CA ASN A 25 7.45 -12.52 23.84
C ASN A 25 6.47 -12.61 25.04
N ALA A 26 5.16 -12.55 24.77
CA ALA A 26 4.14 -12.73 25.80
C ALA A 26 4.19 -14.14 26.43
N GLY A 27 4.31 -15.17 25.60
CA GLY A 27 4.44 -16.56 26.05
C GLY A 27 5.71 -16.78 26.87
N PHE A 28 6.84 -16.22 26.43
CA PHE A 28 8.09 -16.26 27.20
C PHE A 28 7.96 -15.55 28.56
N GLY A 29 7.31 -14.39 28.60
CA GLY A 29 7.03 -13.67 29.85
C GLY A 29 6.16 -14.47 30.82
N LEU A 30 5.11 -15.12 30.31
CA LEU A 30 4.25 -15.99 31.13
C LEU A 30 4.99 -17.23 31.64
N TYR A 31 5.84 -17.84 30.81
CA TYR A 31 6.68 -18.98 31.19
C TYR A 31 7.62 -18.63 32.36
N GLU A 32 8.35 -17.52 32.26
CA GLU A 32 9.26 -17.07 33.31
C GLU A 32 8.50 -16.64 34.59
N ALA A 33 7.33 -16.02 34.45
CA ALA A 33 6.47 -15.69 35.59
C ALA A 33 5.98 -16.94 36.34
N SER A 34 5.58 -17.99 35.61
CA SER A 34 5.17 -19.26 36.21
C SER A 34 6.31 -19.94 36.95
N ARG A 35 7.51 -19.99 36.34
CA ARG A 35 8.70 -20.56 36.98
C ARG A 35 9.08 -19.80 38.25
N MET A 36 9.00 -18.46 38.23
CA MET A 36 9.26 -17.64 39.41
C MET A 36 8.22 -17.87 40.51
N HIS A 37 6.96 -18.08 40.15
CA HIS A 37 5.90 -18.45 41.10
C HIS A 37 6.23 -19.77 41.82
N ASP A 38 6.61 -20.82 41.09
CA ASP A 38 6.94 -22.12 41.66
C ASP A 38 8.18 -22.09 42.58
N HIS A 39 9.19 -21.28 42.21
CA HIS A 39 10.34 -21.05 43.08
C HIS A 39 9.93 -20.34 44.37
N MET A 40 9.08 -19.32 44.28
CA MET A 40 8.63 -18.55 45.44
C MET A 40 7.76 -19.39 46.38
N THR A 41 6.84 -20.21 45.85
CA THR A 41 6.01 -21.11 46.67
C THR A 41 6.87 -22.14 47.41
N THR A 42 7.89 -22.69 46.77
CA THR A 42 8.83 -23.63 47.39
C THR A 42 9.62 -22.98 48.54
N VAL A 43 10.12 -21.75 48.34
CA VAL A 43 10.86 -21.00 49.37
C VAL A 43 9.93 -20.62 50.53
N VAL A 44 8.76 -20.06 50.25
CA VAL A 44 7.86 -19.54 51.28
C VAL A 44 7.13 -20.64 52.05
N GLN A 45 6.63 -21.68 51.38
CA GLN A 45 5.80 -22.69 52.04
C GLN A 45 6.63 -23.81 52.68
N ASN A 46 7.66 -24.32 52.00
CA ASN A 46 8.40 -25.48 52.50
C ASN A 46 9.55 -25.06 53.44
N ARG A 47 10.32 -24.03 53.08
CA ARG A 47 11.51 -23.67 53.87
C ARG A 47 11.22 -22.85 55.11
N LEU A 48 10.33 -21.85 55.03
CA LEU A 48 9.93 -21.12 56.24
C LEU A 48 9.22 -22.04 57.25
N ALA A 49 8.48 -23.06 56.79
CA ALA A 49 7.88 -24.04 57.67
C ALA A 49 8.93 -24.91 58.40
N LYS A 50 10.01 -25.31 57.70
CA LYS A 50 11.15 -26.00 58.32
C LYS A 50 11.85 -25.13 59.36
N GLU A 51 12.14 -23.88 59.01
CA GLU A 51 12.79 -22.93 59.92
C GLU A 51 11.95 -22.67 61.17
N ARG A 52 10.65 -22.39 61.03
CA ARG A 52 9.73 -22.23 62.16
C ARG A 52 9.68 -23.45 63.07
N ALA A 53 9.69 -24.66 62.50
CA ALA A 53 9.67 -25.89 63.27
C ALA A 53 10.98 -26.07 64.07
N VAL A 54 12.14 -25.77 63.48
CA VAL A 54 13.43 -25.81 64.20
C VAL A 54 13.48 -24.77 65.33
N VAL A 55 13.02 -23.54 65.07
CA VAL A 55 12.89 -22.49 66.09
C VAL A 55 11.94 -22.92 67.22
N THR A 56 10.84 -23.62 66.88
CA THR A 56 9.91 -24.17 67.88
C THR A 56 10.58 -25.21 68.77
N ILE A 57 11.42 -26.09 68.20
CA ILE A 57 12.21 -27.06 68.96
C ILE A 57 13.19 -26.36 69.90
N ALA A 58 13.93 -25.36 69.39
CA ALA A 58 14.91 -24.61 70.18
C ALA A 58 14.26 -23.88 71.36
N THR A 59 13.20 -23.12 71.09
CA THR A 59 12.46 -22.34 72.09
C THR A 59 11.75 -23.24 73.10
N SER A 60 11.10 -24.32 72.65
CA SER A 60 10.43 -25.26 73.54
C SER A 60 11.41 -25.94 74.50
N ASN A 61 12.56 -26.42 73.99
CA ASN A 61 13.58 -27.03 74.83
C ASN A 61 14.23 -26.04 75.81
N GLN A 62 14.41 -24.79 75.38
CA GLN A 62 14.89 -23.72 76.26
C GLN A 62 13.86 -23.41 77.35
N ASN A 63 12.57 -23.34 77.01
CA ASN A 63 11.48 -23.14 77.98
C ASN A 63 11.40 -24.30 78.98
N THR A 64 11.54 -25.55 78.53
CA THR A 64 11.63 -26.73 79.42
C THR A 64 12.79 -26.57 80.40
N SER A 65 13.97 -26.16 79.91
CA SER A 65 15.14 -25.93 80.77
C SER A 65 14.92 -24.79 81.77
N ARG A 66 14.26 -23.70 81.34
CA ARG A 66 13.90 -22.56 82.20
C ARG A 66 12.95 -22.96 83.32
N VAL A 67 11.93 -23.78 83.02
CA VAL A 67 10.98 -24.26 84.04
C VAL A 67 11.69 -25.11 85.08
N VAL A 68 12.51 -26.09 84.66
CA VAL A 68 13.25 -26.94 85.60
C VAL A 68 14.21 -26.13 86.47
N LEU A 69 15.00 -25.22 85.88
CA LEU A 69 15.90 -24.35 86.64
C LEU A 69 15.14 -23.42 87.60
N ARG A 70 14.01 -22.85 87.15
CA ARG A 70 13.16 -22.02 88.02
C ARG A 70 12.68 -22.82 89.22
N SER A 71 12.14 -24.02 89.01
CA SER A 71 11.61 -24.88 90.07
C SER A 71 12.70 -25.34 91.04
N LEU A 72 13.93 -25.59 90.56
CA LEU A 72 15.09 -25.88 91.39
C LEU A 72 15.50 -24.67 92.26
N LEU A 73 15.53 -23.47 91.68
CA LEU A 73 15.91 -22.23 92.39
C LEU A 73 14.85 -21.79 93.40
N SER A 74 13.58 -21.91 93.06
CA SER A 74 12.46 -21.58 93.95
C SER A 74 12.14 -22.68 94.95
N GLN A 75 12.78 -23.85 94.82
CA GLN A 75 12.46 -25.08 95.56
C GLN A 75 10.96 -25.39 95.57
N LYS A 76 10.29 -25.12 94.44
CA LYS A 76 8.86 -25.31 94.28
C LYS A 76 8.60 -25.93 92.92
N PHE A 77 8.05 -27.13 92.95
CA PHE A 77 7.61 -27.86 91.76
C PHE A 77 6.17 -28.34 91.98
N GLY A 78 5.28 -28.05 91.03
CA GLY A 78 3.87 -28.41 91.15
C GLY A 78 3.20 -28.67 89.81
N ASP A 79 1.88 -28.88 89.82
CA ASP A 79 1.12 -29.31 88.64
C ASP A 79 1.19 -28.31 87.48
N ALA A 80 1.29 -27.01 87.76
CA ALA A 80 1.49 -25.99 86.73
C ALA A 80 2.82 -26.17 85.99
N ASP A 81 3.91 -26.50 86.70
CA ASP A 81 5.20 -26.78 86.07
C ASP A 81 5.13 -28.06 85.22
N LYS A 82 4.50 -29.11 85.74
CA LYS A 82 4.26 -30.37 85.00
C LYS A 82 3.48 -30.13 83.71
N ALA A 83 2.41 -29.34 83.78
CA ALA A 83 1.58 -29.00 82.62
C ALA A 83 2.40 -28.23 81.56
N THR A 84 3.16 -27.21 81.96
CA THR A 84 4.04 -26.48 81.03
C THR A 84 5.11 -27.40 80.43
N LEU A 85 5.74 -28.28 81.22
CA LEU A 85 6.73 -29.22 80.70
C LEU A 85 6.13 -30.19 79.67
N ALA A 86 4.92 -30.71 79.94
CA ALA A 86 4.20 -31.57 79.02
C ALA A 86 3.85 -30.85 77.71
N GLU A 87 3.37 -29.60 77.79
CA GLU A 87 3.08 -28.76 76.63
C GLU A 87 4.32 -28.51 75.78
N GLN A 88 5.45 -28.10 76.37
CA GLN A 88 6.68 -27.84 75.61
C GLN A 88 7.25 -29.13 74.98
N ARG A 89 7.10 -30.28 75.65
CA ARG A 89 7.44 -31.59 75.07
C ARG A 89 6.55 -31.92 73.86
N ALA A 90 5.24 -31.71 73.98
CA ALA A 90 4.30 -31.91 72.88
C ALA A 90 4.59 -30.98 71.69
N ASN A 91 4.92 -29.71 71.94
CA ASN A 91 5.32 -28.76 70.90
C ASN A 91 6.58 -29.22 70.16
N THR A 92 7.57 -29.72 70.90
CA THR A 92 8.80 -30.30 70.32
C THR A 92 8.48 -31.52 69.45
N ASP A 93 7.66 -32.44 69.94
CA ASP A 93 7.30 -33.67 69.21
C ASP A 93 6.49 -33.36 67.95
N ASN A 94 5.57 -32.40 68.01
CA ASN A 94 4.80 -31.94 66.86
C ASN A 94 5.70 -31.24 65.83
N ALA A 95 6.66 -30.42 66.26
CA ALA A 95 7.62 -29.79 65.35
C ALA A 95 8.49 -30.82 64.61
N PHE A 96 8.90 -31.91 65.28
CA PHE A 96 9.58 -33.03 64.59
C PHE A 96 8.67 -33.74 63.58
N LYS A 97 7.38 -33.95 63.90
CA LYS A 97 6.42 -34.52 62.94
C LYS A 97 6.26 -33.62 61.70
N THR A 98 6.15 -32.31 61.90
CA THR A 98 6.10 -31.34 60.80
C THR A 98 7.37 -31.38 59.96
N LEU A 99 8.55 -31.44 60.57
CA LEU A 99 9.81 -31.55 59.83
C LEU A 99 9.89 -32.83 59.00
N ALA A 100 9.43 -33.96 59.55
CA ALA A 100 9.39 -35.24 58.84
C ALA A 100 8.42 -35.21 57.65
N SER A 101 7.26 -34.55 57.78
CA SER A 101 6.28 -34.42 56.69
C SER A 101 6.74 -33.49 55.56
N LEU A 102 7.74 -32.64 55.80
CA LEU A 102 8.29 -31.72 54.80
C LEU A 102 9.47 -32.32 54.00
N HIS A 103 9.65 -33.64 54.07
CA HIS A 103 10.66 -34.40 53.32
C HIS A 103 12.06 -33.76 53.43
N PRO A 104 12.71 -33.85 54.60
CA PRO A 104 14.04 -33.27 54.80
C PRO A 104 15.06 -33.95 53.88
N THR A 105 16.07 -33.20 53.47
CA THR A 105 17.19 -33.77 52.73
C THR A 105 17.95 -34.77 53.61
N PRO A 106 18.72 -35.73 53.04
CA PRO A 106 19.50 -36.67 53.84
C PRO A 106 20.42 -36.00 54.87
N GLN A 107 21.01 -34.86 54.49
CA GLN A 107 21.86 -34.07 55.37
C GLN A 107 21.07 -33.42 56.52
N LEU A 108 19.87 -32.90 56.26
CA LEU A 108 19.00 -32.35 57.29
C LEU A 108 18.48 -33.47 58.20
N GLN A 109 18.08 -34.61 57.63
CA GLN A 109 17.59 -35.77 58.38
C GLN A 109 18.64 -36.26 59.39
N SER A 110 19.89 -36.42 58.96
CA SER A 110 20.99 -36.83 59.85
C SER A 110 21.18 -35.88 61.05
N ARG A 111 21.04 -34.56 60.82
CA ARG A 111 21.11 -33.56 61.91
C ARG A 111 19.88 -33.59 62.80
N LEU A 112 18.70 -33.85 62.25
CA LEU A 112 17.47 -34.01 63.02
C LEU A 112 17.52 -35.25 63.91
N ASP A 113 18.12 -36.34 63.44
CA ASP A 113 18.30 -37.56 64.22
C ASP A 113 19.27 -37.34 65.41
N ALA A 114 20.38 -36.64 65.17
CA ALA A 114 21.30 -36.22 66.25
C ALA A 114 20.61 -35.30 67.26
N LEU A 115 19.86 -34.30 66.78
CA LEU A 115 19.06 -33.40 67.61
C LEU A 115 18.03 -34.15 68.46
N ARG A 116 17.36 -35.14 67.88
CA ARG A 116 16.38 -35.96 68.58
C ARG A 116 17.05 -36.79 69.68
N ALA A 117 18.23 -37.36 69.43
CA ALA A 117 18.99 -38.09 70.45
C ALA A 117 19.39 -37.17 71.62
N SER A 118 19.89 -35.96 71.32
CA SER A 118 20.23 -34.95 72.34
C SER A 118 19.02 -34.53 73.18
N ILE A 119 17.84 -34.40 72.57
CA ILE A 119 16.58 -34.08 73.28
C ILE A 119 16.13 -35.24 74.15
N ILE A 120 16.23 -36.49 73.69
CA ILE A 120 15.89 -37.68 74.49
C ILE A 120 16.78 -37.75 75.73
N HIS A 121 18.10 -37.62 75.56
CA HIS A 121 19.04 -37.59 76.68
C HIS A 121 18.75 -36.44 77.66
N GLY A 122 18.38 -35.26 77.15
CA GLY A 122 17.93 -34.14 77.97
C GLY A 122 16.65 -34.43 78.74
N ARG A 123 15.67 -35.12 78.12
CA ARG A 123 14.41 -35.51 78.77
C ARG A 123 14.63 -36.53 79.88
N GLU A 124 15.54 -37.48 79.70
CA GLU A 124 15.93 -38.45 80.74
C GLU A 124 16.53 -37.75 81.96
N ALA A 125 17.47 -36.82 81.74
CA ALA A 125 18.06 -36.02 82.81
C ALA A 125 17.02 -35.12 83.51
N GLN A 126 16.07 -34.55 82.76
CA GLN A 126 14.95 -33.81 83.34
C GLN A 126 14.04 -34.71 84.18
N GLN A 127 13.74 -35.92 83.70
CA GLN A 127 12.85 -36.83 84.40
C GLN A 127 13.44 -37.29 85.74
N ALA A 128 14.75 -37.58 85.77
CA ALA A 128 15.47 -37.87 87.01
C ALA A 128 15.40 -36.69 88.00
N ALA A 129 15.62 -35.45 87.52
CA ALA A 129 15.53 -34.26 88.35
C ALA A 129 14.10 -34.01 88.87
N ILE A 130 13.08 -34.21 88.03
CA ILE A 130 11.67 -34.10 88.43
C ILE A 130 11.32 -35.11 89.51
N ALA A 131 11.71 -36.38 89.36
CA ALA A 131 11.45 -37.41 90.36
C ALA A 131 12.10 -37.08 91.72
N ALA A 132 13.30 -36.48 91.72
CA ALA A 132 13.95 -36.01 92.94
C ALA A 132 13.25 -34.76 93.54
N MET A 133 12.77 -33.83 92.71
CA MET A 133 11.98 -32.67 93.16
C MET A 133 10.63 -33.09 93.79
N GLU A 134 9.96 -34.10 93.24
CA GLU A 134 8.71 -34.65 93.80
C GLU A 134 8.92 -35.30 95.17
N GLN A 135 10.12 -35.81 95.44
CA GLN A 135 10.54 -36.32 96.74
C GLN A 135 11.09 -35.21 97.67
N ASN A 136 10.90 -33.93 97.29
CA ASN A 136 11.41 -32.75 98.00
C ASN A 136 12.96 -32.71 98.13
N ASN A 137 13.68 -33.47 97.30
CA ASN A 137 15.14 -33.52 97.27
C ASN A 137 15.70 -32.64 96.14
N PHE A 138 15.65 -31.33 96.36
CA PHE A 138 16.14 -30.34 95.40
C PHE A 138 17.67 -30.34 95.25
N GLY A 139 18.42 -30.79 96.26
CA GLY A 139 19.88 -30.85 96.22
C GLY A 139 20.39 -31.87 95.20
N THR A 140 19.89 -33.10 95.26
CA THR A 140 20.21 -34.15 94.28
C THR A 140 19.65 -33.79 92.91
N ALA A 141 18.41 -33.27 92.84
CA ALA A 141 17.81 -32.82 91.58
C ALA A 141 18.66 -31.76 90.87
N ALA A 142 19.20 -30.80 91.62
CA ALA A 142 20.08 -29.77 91.07
C ALA A 142 21.42 -30.37 90.60
N ALA A 143 22.06 -31.21 91.40
CA ALA A 143 23.34 -31.82 91.03
C ALA A 143 23.25 -32.64 89.73
N ASP A 144 22.23 -33.49 89.60
CA ASP A 144 22.04 -34.35 88.44
C ASP A 144 21.62 -33.55 87.19
N TYR A 145 20.74 -32.56 87.37
CA TYR A 145 20.31 -31.71 86.27
C TYR A 145 21.44 -30.81 85.74
N LEU A 146 22.28 -30.26 86.63
CA LEU A 146 23.43 -29.45 86.24
C LEU A 146 24.48 -30.28 85.50
N LYS A 147 24.68 -31.54 85.89
CA LYS A 147 25.66 -32.44 85.27
C LYS A 147 25.22 -32.93 83.88
N SER A 148 23.98 -33.38 83.74
CA SER A 148 23.51 -34.03 82.50
C SER A 148 22.48 -33.18 81.73
N GLY A 149 21.52 -32.57 82.43
CA GLY A 149 20.45 -31.79 81.83
C GLY A 149 20.91 -30.50 81.15
N LEU A 150 21.80 -29.73 81.80
CA LEU A 150 22.39 -28.53 81.20
C LEU A 150 23.31 -28.84 80.03
N VAL A 151 24.08 -29.94 80.10
CA VAL A 151 24.97 -30.36 79.01
C VAL A 151 24.14 -30.75 77.79
N ALA A 152 23.07 -31.53 77.98
CA ALA A 152 22.13 -31.87 76.91
C ALA A 152 21.46 -30.61 76.34
N SER A 153 21.00 -29.67 77.18
CA SER A 153 20.40 -28.41 76.73
C SER A 153 21.36 -27.54 75.90
N ARG A 154 22.64 -27.48 76.28
CA ARG A 154 23.70 -26.82 75.48
C ARG A 154 23.92 -27.51 74.15
N GLN A 155 23.93 -28.85 74.12
CA GLN A 155 24.09 -29.62 72.89
C GLN A 155 22.91 -29.41 71.94
N VAL A 156 21.68 -29.48 72.46
CA VAL A 156 20.46 -29.19 71.69
C VAL A 156 20.53 -27.79 71.08
N ARG A 157 20.90 -26.77 71.86
CA ARG A 157 21.05 -25.40 71.35
C ARG A 157 22.11 -25.30 70.23
N LYS A 158 23.23 -26.01 70.37
CA LYS A 158 24.29 -26.03 69.35
C LYS A 158 23.79 -26.69 68.06
N GLU A 159 23.06 -27.79 68.18
CA GLU A 159 22.51 -28.53 67.04
C GLU A 159 21.39 -27.76 66.34
N THR A 160 20.47 -27.14 67.09
CA THR A 160 19.43 -26.27 66.50
C THR A 160 20.05 -25.08 65.78
N ALA A 161 21.02 -24.39 66.39
CA ALA A 161 21.69 -23.25 65.75
C ALA A 161 22.40 -23.66 64.46
N ALA A 162 23.02 -24.85 64.43
CA ALA A 162 23.67 -25.34 63.21
C ALA A 162 22.68 -25.75 62.11
N ILE A 163 21.49 -26.24 62.48
CA ILE A 163 20.40 -26.52 61.53
C ILE A 163 19.80 -25.20 61.01
N GLU A 164 19.53 -24.24 61.88
CA GLU A 164 19.05 -22.90 61.52
C GLU A 164 20.01 -22.23 60.53
N GLN A 165 21.30 -22.21 60.84
CA GLN A 165 22.32 -21.68 59.94
C GLN A 165 22.32 -22.38 58.58
N MET A 166 22.25 -23.71 58.55
CA MET A 166 22.17 -24.47 57.29
C MET A 166 20.93 -24.09 56.48
N LEU A 167 19.76 -23.99 57.11
CA LEU A 167 18.52 -23.61 56.43
C LEU A 167 18.57 -22.17 55.93
N HIS A 168 19.18 -21.26 56.69
CA HIS A 168 19.39 -19.87 56.32
C HIS A 168 20.32 -19.74 55.11
N GLU A 169 21.51 -20.34 55.17
CA GLU A 169 22.48 -20.34 54.06
C GLU A 169 21.90 -20.93 52.77
N GLN A 170 21.15 -22.03 52.88
CA GLN A 170 20.48 -22.60 51.73
C GLN A 170 19.43 -21.63 51.16
N THR A 171 18.70 -20.90 52.01
CA THR A 171 17.63 -19.98 51.60
C THR A 171 18.20 -18.73 50.94
N ASP A 172 19.29 -18.18 51.49
CA ASP A 172 20.05 -17.09 50.89
C ASP A 172 20.64 -17.48 49.53
N ALA A 173 21.20 -18.69 49.42
CA ALA A 173 21.74 -19.20 48.16
C ALA A 173 20.64 -19.33 47.08
N LEU A 174 19.46 -19.85 47.45
CA LEU A 174 18.32 -19.93 46.54
C LEU A 174 17.80 -18.54 46.17
N TYR A 175 17.75 -17.60 47.12
CA TYR A 175 17.31 -16.23 46.87
C TYR A 175 18.28 -15.52 45.90
N ALA A 176 19.59 -15.61 46.13
CA ALA A 176 20.61 -15.08 45.24
C ALA A 176 20.51 -15.68 43.82
N GLN A 177 20.29 -17.00 43.72
CA GLN A 177 20.04 -17.66 42.45
C GLN A 177 18.76 -17.15 41.77
N SER A 178 17.67 -16.96 42.52
CA SER A 178 16.39 -16.45 42.00
C SER A 178 16.53 -15.03 41.45
N VAL A 179 17.29 -14.17 42.12
CA VAL A 179 17.60 -12.81 41.64
C VAL A 179 18.41 -12.85 40.36
N ALA A 180 19.43 -13.71 40.29
CA ALA A 180 20.24 -13.87 39.08
C ALA A 180 19.43 -14.42 37.90
N ASP A 181 18.55 -15.40 38.14
CA ASP A 181 17.67 -15.97 37.14
C ASP A 181 16.63 -14.95 36.66
N TYR A 182 16.06 -14.15 37.56
CA TYR A 182 15.20 -13.02 37.19
C TYR A 182 15.93 -12.01 36.29
N ALA A 183 17.17 -11.64 36.63
CA ALA A 183 17.96 -10.70 35.82
C ALA A 183 18.22 -11.26 34.41
N LYS A 184 18.52 -12.56 34.28
CA LYS A 184 18.69 -13.23 32.98
C LYS A 184 17.38 -13.24 32.19
N ALA A 185 16.27 -13.64 32.82
CA ALA A 185 14.94 -13.67 32.20
C ALA A 185 14.51 -12.28 31.70
N ARG A 186 14.69 -11.25 32.54
CA ARG A 186 14.41 -9.85 32.19
C ARG A 186 15.26 -9.40 31.01
N ASN A 187 16.57 -9.64 31.03
CA ASN A 187 17.45 -9.22 29.94
C ASN A 187 17.15 -9.97 28.64
N ALA A 188 16.81 -11.27 28.71
CA ALA A 188 16.36 -12.04 27.55
C ALA A 188 15.06 -11.49 26.96
N SER A 189 14.08 -11.15 27.81
CA SER A 189 12.82 -10.51 27.36
C SER A 189 13.06 -9.14 26.73
N LEU A 190 13.93 -8.30 27.32
CA LEU A 190 14.30 -7.01 26.73
C LEU A 190 15.04 -7.17 25.39
N ALA A 191 15.92 -8.16 25.26
CA ALA A 191 16.61 -8.45 24.00
C ALA A 191 15.62 -8.90 22.92
N LEU A 192 14.71 -9.83 23.24
CA LEU A 192 13.63 -10.28 22.35
C LEU A 192 12.72 -9.12 21.90
N ALA A 193 12.30 -8.28 22.85
CA ALA A 193 11.48 -7.10 22.56
C ALA A 193 12.22 -6.09 21.67
N SER A 194 13.52 -5.88 21.92
CA SER A 194 14.35 -4.98 21.11
C SER A 194 14.53 -5.50 19.69
N ILE A 195 14.77 -6.81 19.51
CA ILE A 195 14.87 -7.45 18.20
C ILE A 195 13.53 -7.33 17.46
N ALA A 196 12.41 -7.60 18.13
CA ALA A 196 11.08 -7.46 17.54
C ALA A 196 10.80 -6.01 17.10
N LEU A 197 11.18 -5.02 17.91
CA LEU A 197 11.03 -3.61 17.57
C LEU A 197 11.90 -3.22 16.36
N LEU A 198 13.17 -3.65 16.32
CA LEU A 198 14.07 -3.38 15.20
C LEU A 198 13.54 -4.00 13.89
N LEU A 199 13.04 -5.23 13.96
CA LEU A 199 12.40 -5.89 12.81
C LEU A 199 11.12 -5.17 12.39
N ALA A 200 10.32 -4.66 13.33
CA ALA A 200 9.13 -3.87 13.05
C ALA A 200 9.47 -2.58 12.30
N VAL A 201 10.47 -1.83 12.80
CA VAL A 201 10.92 -0.58 12.19
C VAL A 201 11.51 -0.84 10.80
N ALA A 202 12.36 -1.87 10.66
CA ALA A 202 12.93 -2.25 9.37
C ALA A 202 11.84 -2.64 8.36
N ALA A 203 10.89 -3.49 8.76
CA ALA A 203 9.76 -3.89 7.92
C ALA A 203 8.90 -2.68 7.53
N ALA A 204 8.59 -1.79 8.47
CA ALA A 204 7.83 -0.57 8.21
C ALA A 204 8.54 0.32 7.17
N LEU A 205 9.83 0.63 7.37
CA LEU A 205 10.60 1.46 6.44
C LEU A 205 10.71 0.85 5.05
N LEU A 206 10.90 -0.48 4.96
CA LEU A 206 10.97 -1.19 3.69
C LEU A 206 9.62 -1.20 2.97
N ILE A 207 8.53 -1.50 3.68
CA ILE A 207 7.18 -1.53 3.11
C ILE A 207 6.78 -0.14 2.65
N THR A 208 6.92 0.88 3.50
CA THR A 208 6.62 2.27 3.16
C THR A 208 7.39 2.68 1.91
N ARG A 209 8.72 2.51 1.88
CA ARG A 209 9.52 2.86 0.69
C ARG A 209 9.13 2.08 -0.55
N SER A 210 8.73 0.80 -0.41
CA SER A 210 8.33 -0.04 -1.54
C SER A 210 6.99 0.36 -2.15
N ILE A 211 6.13 1.06 -1.41
CA ILE A 211 4.79 1.46 -1.86
C ILE A 211 4.77 2.95 -2.23
N THR A 212 5.27 3.82 -1.35
CA THR A 212 5.14 5.27 -1.53
C THR A 212 6.00 5.81 -2.67
N ARG A 213 7.17 5.22 -2.95
CA ARG A 213 8.03 5.66 -4.05
C ARG A 213 7.39 5.41 -5.43
N PRO A 214 6.95 4.17 -5.78
CA PRO A 214 6.26 3.94 -7.06
C PRO A 214 4.95 4.72 -7.21
N LEU A 215 4.19 4.89 -6.12
CA LEU A 215 2.97 5.70 -6.14
C LEU A 215 3.28 7.18 -6.40
N SER A 216 4.31 7.73 -5.76
CA SER A 216 4.76 9.10 -6.02
C SER A 216 5.24 9.28 -7.46
N GLU A 217 5.91 8.28 -8.03
CA GLU A 217 6.29 8.28 -9.44
C GLU A 217 5.07 8.27 -10.36
N ALA A 218 4.09 7.42 -10.09
CA ALA A 218 2.82 7.38 -10.85
C ALA A 218 2.08 8.74 -10.81
N VAL A 219 2.05 9.39 -9.64
CA VAL A 219 1.47 10.74 -9.48
C VAL A 219 2.24 11.76 -10.33
N HIS A 220 3.58 11.73 -10.31
CA HIS A 220 4.40 12.62 -11.13
C HIS A 220 4.18 12.40 -12.64
N VAL A 221 4.06 11.14 -13.08
CA VAL A 221 3.72 10.80 -14.46
C VAL A 221 2.36 11.38 -14.83
N ALA A 222 1.34 11.17 -13.99
CA ALA A 222 -0.01 11.68 -14.23
C ALA A 222 -0.02 13.21 -14.35
N GLN A 223 0.71 13.90 -13.47
CA GLN A 223 0.80 15.35 -13.46
C GLN A 223 1.44 15.89 -14.76
N ARG A 224 2.55 15.31 -15.21
CA ARG A 224 3.19 15.70 -16.49
C ARG A 224 2.28 15.46 -17.69
N VAL A 225 1.56 14.33 -17.71
CA VAL A 225 0.58 14.04 -18.77
C VAL A 225 -0.56 15.07 -18.74
N ALA A 226 -1.05 15.46 -17.56
CA ALA A 226 -2.08 16.48 -17.42
C ALA A 226 -1.61 17.87 -17.91
N GLU A 227 -0.30 18.15 -17.79
CA GLU A 227 0.36 19.35 -18.33
C GLU A 227 0.64 19.25 -19.85
N GLY A 228 0.30 18.13 -20.49
CA GLY A 228 0.50 17.90 -21.93
C GLY A 228 1.89 17.37 -22.29
N ASP A 229 2.73 17.07 -21.30
CA ASP A 229 4.07 16.54 -21.51
C ASP A 229 4.06 15.01 -21.63
N LEU A 230 4.02 14.53 -22.86
CA LEU A 230 4.03 13.11 -23.20
C LEU A 230 5.45 12.55 -23.43
N SER A 231 6.50 13.33 -23.13
CA SER A 231 7.90 12.87 -23.24
C SER A 231 8.36 12.01 -22.04
N VAL A 232 7.48 11.85 -21.04
CA VAL A 232 7.74 11.05 -19.85
C VAL A 232 8.04 9.59 -20.21
N ARG A 233 9.17 9.09 -19.70
CA ARG A 233 9.50 7.67 -19.73
C ARG A 233 9.07 6.99 -18.44
N VAL A 234 8.04 6.14 -18.53
CA VAL A 234 7.58 5.33 -17.40
C VAL A 234 8.32 4.00 -17.39
N VAL A 235 9.05 3.68 -16.32
CA VAL A 235 9.78 2.43 -16.18
C VAL A 235 9.19 1.61 -15.03
N SER A 236 8.57 0.48 -15.35
CA SER A 236 8.12 -0.46 -14.33
C SER A 236 9.24 -1.44 -13.97
N VAL A 237 9.73 -1.38 -12.73
CA VAL A 237 10.80 -2.26 -12.20
C VAL A 237 10.23 -3.44 -11.39
N SER A 238 8.93 -3.38 -11.04
CA SER A 238 8.26 -4.31 -10.14
C SER A 238 7.15 -5.08 -10.85
N LYS A 239 6.84 -6.31 -10.38
CA LYS A 239 5.69 -7.11 -10.84
C LYS A 239 4.46 -7.04 -9.92
N ASP A 240 4.54 -6.27 -8.85
CA ASP A 240 3.42 -6.05 -7.93
C ASP A 240 2.37 -5.09 -8.49
N GLU A 241 1.36 -4.76 -7.68
CA GLU A 241 0.29 -3.84 -8.05
C GLU A 241 0.80 -2.45 -8.44
N THR A 242 1.86 -1.94 -7.78
CA THR A 242 2.45 -0.64 -8.14
C THR A 242 3.20 -0.68 -9.47
N GLY A 243 3.88 -1.79 -9.76
CA GLY A 243 4.54 -2.00 -11.04
C GLY A 243 3.54 -2.19 -12.18
N GLN A 244 2.41 -2.86 -11.93
CA GLN A 244 1.30 -2.96 -12.88
C GLN A 244 0.67 -1.59 -13.15
N LEU A 245 0.49 -0.75 -12.13
CA LEU A 245 0.02 0.62 -12.28
C LEU A 245 0.97 1.44 -13.17
N LEU A 246 2.27 1.45 -12.87
CA LEU A 246 3.27 2.15 -13.68
C LEU A 246 3.31 1.62 -15.13
N ALA A 247 3.22 0.30 -15.33
CA ALA A 247 3.16 -0.28 -16.66
C ALA A 247 1.92 0.19 -17.46
N ALA A 248 0.75 0.20 -16.81
CA ALA A 248 -0.49 0.69 -17.42
C ALA A 248 -0.41 2.20 -17.74
N MET A 249 0.20 3.00 -16.87
CA MET A 249 0.46 4.41 -17.16
C MET A 249 1.39 4.60 -18.35
N GLY A 250 2.45 3.79 -18.48
CA GLY A 250 3.33 3.81 -19.64
C GLY A 250 2.59 3.50 -20.95
N GLN A 251 1.68 2.52 -20.94
CA GLN A 251 0.82 2.21 -22.08
C GLN A 251 -0.12 3.38 -22.41
N MET A 252 -0.71 4.03 -21.40
CA MET A 252 -1.54 5.21 -21.58
C MET A 252 -0.78 6.37 -22.24
N VAL A 253 0.44 6.67 -21.76
CA VAL A 253 1.31 7.69 -22.37
C VAL A 253 1.61 7.35 -23.83
N ALA A 254 2.01 6.11 -24.13
CA ALA A 254 2.31 5.68 -25.50
C ALA A 254 1.09 5.85 -26.43
N GLN A 255 -0.10 5.50 -25.95
CA GLN A 255 -1.33 5.65 -26.74
C GLN A 255 -1.68 7.13 -26.97
N LEU A 256 -1.58 7.97 -25.94
CA LEU A 256 -1.81 9.42 -26.07
C LEU A 256 -0.83 10.06 -27.06
N THR A 257 0.46 9.69 -27.00
CA THR A 257 1.49 10.18 -27.94
C THR A 257 1.14 9.80 -29.38
N SER A 258 0.68 8.57 -29.61
CA SER A 258 0.26 8.11 -30.94
C SER A 258 -0.96 8.89 -31.47
N VAL A 259 -1.95 9.13 -30.61
CA VAL A 259 -3.15 9.92 -30.96
C VAL A 259 -2.78 11.36 -31.31
N ILE A 260 -1.96 12.02 -30.47
CA ILE A 260 -1.50 13.40 -30.74
C ILE A 260 -0.65 13.47 -32.01
N GLY A 261 0.21 12.49 -32.25
CA GLY A 261 0.98 12.39 -33.50
C GLY A 261 0.07 12.27 -34.74
N SER A 262 -0.99 11.48 -34.65
CA SER A 262 -1.99 11.34 -35.72
C SER A 262 -2.75 12.64 -35.96
N VAL A 263 -3.21 13.31 -34.89
CA VAL A 263 -3.90 14.61 -34.99
C VAL A 263 -3.00 15.67 -35.65
N ARG A 264 -1.72 15.72 -35.26
CA ARG A 264 -0.74 16.63 -35.87
C ARG A 264 -0.57 16.35 -37.36
N SER A 265 -0.40 15.09 -37.74
CA SER A 265 -0.29 14.69 -39.15
C SER A 265 -1.53 15.10 -39.97
N SER A 266 -2.73 14.86 -39.43
CA SER A 266 -3.98 15.31 -40.07
C SER A 266 -4.07 16.83 -40.18
N ALA A 267 -3.61 17.59 -39.18
CA ALA A 267 -3.58 19.05 -39.25
C ALA A 267 -2.59 19.56 -40.32
N GLU A 268 -1.42 18.93 -40.46
CA GLU A 268 -0.45 19.24 -41.52
C GLU A 268 -1.02 18.95 -42.92
N GLN A 269 -1.73 17.82 -43.09
CA GLN A 269 -2.45 17.49 -44.33
C GLN A 269 -3.55 18.51 -44.64
N LEU A 270 -4.34 18.91 -43.64
CA LEU A 270 -5.39 19.91 -43.79
C LEU A 270 -4.82 21.27 -44.19
N LEU A 271 -3.69 21.68 -43.60
CA LEU A 271 -3.01 22.92 -43.95
C LEU A 271 -2.55 22.88 -45.41
N SER A 272 -1.91 21.79 -45.84
CA SER A 272 -1.49 21.61 -47.24
C SER A 272 -2.69 21.67 -48.19
N ALA A 273 -3.77 20.95 -47.90
CA ALA A 273 -5.00 20.99 -48.71
C ALA A 273 -5.59 22.41 -48.78
N SER A 274 -5.62 23.13 -47.66
CA SER A 274 -6.11 24.51 -47.60
C SER A 274 -5.27 25.45 -48.46
N THR A 275 -3.93 25.30 -48.47
CA THR A 275 -3.06 26.10 -49.35
C THR A 275 -3.29 25.82 -50.84
N GLN A 276 -3.53 24.56 -51.20
CA GLN A 276 -3.84 24.17 -52.58
C GLN A 276 -5.20 24.70 -53.04
N VAL A 277 -6.21 24.63 -52.18
CA VAL A 277 -7.53 25.22 -52.44
C VAL A 277 -7.40 26.72 -52.64
N SER A 278 -6.67 27.43 -51.78
CA SER A 278 -6.44 28.87 -51.92
C SER A 278 -5.78 29.22 -53.26
N ALA A 279 -4.73 28.48 -53.66
CA ALA A 279 -4.09 28.67 -54.96
C ALA A 279 -5.05 28.42 -56.13
N THR A 280 -5.87 27.36 -56.05
CA THR A 280 -6.88 27.04 -57.06
C THR A 280 -7.94 28.13 -57.18
N SER A 281 -8.43 28.63 -56.05
CA SER A 281 -9.39 29.74 -56.01
C SER A 281 -8.82 31.01 -56.63
N GLN A 282 -7.54 31.32 -56.41
CA GLN A 282 -6.88 32.47 -57.03
C GLN A 282 -6.81 32.33 -58.56
N SER A 283 -6.38 31.16 -59.05
CA SER A 283 -6.34 30.87 -60.49
C SER A 283 -7.73 30.91 -61.13
N LEU A 284 -8.74 30.37 -60.44
CA LEU A 284 -10.12 30.41 -60.91
C LEU A 284 -10.65 31.84 -60.98
N SER A 285 -10.36 32.67 -59.98
CA SER A 285 -10.71 34.09 -59.99
C SER A 285 -10.08 34.81 -61.16
N GLN A 286 -8.79 34.57 -61.44
CA GLN A 286 -8.07 35.15 -62.57
C GLN A 286 -8.70 34.72 -63.91
N SER A 287 -8.94 33.42 -64.09
CA SER A 287 -9.57 32.88 -65.31
C SER A 287 -10.99 33.40 -65.51
N SER A 288 -11.75 33.59 -64.42
CA SER A 288 -13.08 34.20 -64.48
C SER A 288 -13.03 35.67 -64.91
N SER A 289 -12.03 36.43 -64.46
CA SER A 289 -11.80 37.80 -64.94
C SER A 289 -11.41 37.86 -66.42
N GLU A 290 -10.56 36.95 -66.89
CA GLU A 290 -10.21 36.82 -68.31
C GLU A 290 -11.42 36.43 -69.16
N GLN A 291 -12.23 35.48 -68.68
CA GLN A 291 -13.45 35.07 -69.36
C GLN A 291 -14.48 36.21 -69.45
N ALA A 292 -14.62 37.00 -68.39
CA ALA A 292 -15.48 38.19 -68.41
C ALA A 292 -15.02 39.19 -69.49
N ALA A 293 -13.71 39.44 -69.60
CA ALA A 293 -13.16 40.31 -70.64
C ALA A 293 -13.40 39.76 -72.06
N SER A 294 -13.21 38.45 -72.28
CA SER A 294 -13.50 37.82 -73.58
C SER A 294 -14.99 37.89 -73.95
N VAL A 295 -15.89 37.80 -72.96
CA VAL A 295 -17.33 38.00 -73.18
C VAL A 295 -17.63 39.44 -73.57
N GLU A 296 -17.02 40.44 -72.92
CA GLU A 296 -17.15 41.85 -73.33
C GLU A 296 -16.68 42.08 -74.77
N GLU A 297 -15.54 41.51 -75.17
CA GLU A 297 -15.04 41.59 -76.55
C GLU A 297 -15.99 40.91 -77.55
N THR A 298 -16.53 39.74 -77.18
CA THR A 298 -17.51 39.02 -78.01
C THR A 298 -18.81 39.83 -78.16
N SER A 299 -19.28 40.47 -77.10
CA SER A 299 -20.44 41.36 -77.14
C SER A 299 -20.19 42.56 -78.06
N ALA A 300 -19.02 43.20 -77.97
CA ALA A 300 -18.65 44.32 -78.85
C ALA A 300 -18.56 43.89 -80.33
N THR A 301 -17.98 42.72 -80.61
CA THR A 301 -17.94 42.18 -81.99
C THR A 301 -19.32 41.82 -82.52
N LEU A 302 -20.23 41.31 -81.67
CA LEU A 302 -21.64 41.10 -82.02
C LEU A 302 -22.39 42.42 -82.32
N GLU A 303 -22.11 43.49 -81.58
CA GLU A 303 -22.66 44.82 -81.88
C GLU A 303 -22.18 45.32 -83.26
N GLN A 304 -20.88 45.21 -83.53
CA GLN A 304 -20.31 45.58 -84.83
C GLN A 304 -20.86 44.72 -85.98
N ALA A 305 -21.02 43.41 -85.76
CA ALA A 305 -21.61 42.50 -86.74
C ALA A 305 -23.08 42.86 -87.01
N THR A 306 -23.85 43.17 -85.96
CA THR A 306 -25.25 43.60 -86.09
C THR A 306 -25.36 44.90 -86.88
N ALA A 307 -24.47 45.87 -86.65
CA ALA A 307 -24.39 47.10 -87.44
C ALA A 307 -24.10 46.80 -88.92
N SER A 308 -23.14 45.90 -89.19
CA SER A 308 -22.79 45.49 -90.56
C SER A 308 -23.94 44.75 -91.26
N ILE A 309 -24.68 43.90 -90.55
CA ILE A 309 -25.87 43.20 -91.08
C ILE A 309 -26.96 44.21 -91.43
N ARG A 310 -27.22 45.21 -90.57
CA ARG A 310 -28.16 46.30 -90.88
C ARG A 310 -27.73 47.05 -92.13
N GLN A 311 -26.46 47.42 -92.23
CA GLN A 311 -25.91 48.08 -93.41
C GLN A 311 -26.07 47.24 -94.69
N ASN A 312 -25.82 45.93 -94.62
CA ASN A 312 -26.03 45.02 -95.75
C ASN A 312 -27.50 44.91 -96.15
N ALA A 313 -28.42 44.87 -95.18
CA ALA A 313 -29.86 44.85 -95.46
C ALA A 313 -30.32 46.15 -96.14
N ASP A 314 -29.81 47.30 -95.70
CA ASP A 314 -30.10 48.59 -96.34
C ASP A 314 -29.53 48.66 -97.76
N ASN A 315 -28.30 48.18 -97.97
CA ASN A 315 -27.70 48.07 -99.31
C ASN A 315 -28.51 47.14 -100.22
N ALA A 316 -29.00 46.02 -99.71
CA ALA A 316 -29.83 45.09 -100.47
C ALA A 316 -31.18 45.74 -100.87
N ARG A 317 -31.82 46.49 -99.97
CA ARG A 317 -33.03 47.27 -100.28
C ARG A 317 -32.78 48.34 -101.33
N LEU A 318 -31.66 49.07 -101.21
CA LEU A 318 -31.26 50.06 -102.22
C LEU A 318 -31.04 49.39 -103.58
N THR A 319 -30.38 48.22 -103.59
CA THR A 319 -30.12 47.44 -104.80
C THR A 319 -31.41 46.93 -105.44
N ASP A 320 -32.36 46.43 -104.64
CA ASP A 320 -33.68 46.02 -105.12
C ASP A 320 -34.44 47.20 -105.77
N ALA A 321 -34.44 48.37 -105.12
CA ALA A 321 -35.04 49.58 -105.68
C ALA A 321 -34.38 50.01 -107.00
N MET A 322 -33.04 49.95 -107.09
CA MET A 322 -32.31 50.21 -108.33
C MET A 322 -32.66 49.20 -109.42
N ALA A 323 -32.79 47.91 -109.09
CA ALA A 323 -33.16 46.87 -110.03
C ALA A 323 -34.60 47.04 -110.54
N GLN A 324 -35.56 47.39 -109.67
CA GLN A 324 -36.93 47.72 -110.07
C GLN A 324 -36.97 48.93 -111.00
N GLN A 325 -36.20 49.98 -110.70
CA GLN A 325 -36.09 51.17 -111.55
C GLN A 325 -35.50 50.82 -112.93
N ALA A 326 -34.43 50.03 -112.96
CA ALA A 326 -33.79 49.57 -114.20
C ALA A 326 -34.75 48.70 -115.04
N ALA A 327 -35.53 47.81 -114.40
CA ALA A 327 -36.56 47.02 -115.08
C ALA A 327 -37.67 47.90 -115.67
N SER A 328 -38.12 48.93 -114.94
CA SER A 328 -39.09 49.91 -115.45
C SER A 328 -38.55 50.66 -116.67
N GLN A 329 -37.31 51.15 -116.60
CA GLN A 329 -36.66 51.84 -117.72
C GLN A 329 -36.45 50.91 -118.93
N ALA A 330 -36.09 49.64 -118.70
CA ALA A 330 -35.98 48.63 -119.75
C ALA A 330 -37.36 48.35 -120.39
N SER A 331 -38.44 48.34 -119.61
CA SER A 331 -39.82 48.20 -120.12
C SER A 331 -40.25 49.40 -120.98
N GLU A 332 -40.01 50.62 -120.51
CA GLU A 332 -40.25 51.85 -121.30
C GLU A 332 -39.42 51.86 -122.59
N GLY A 333 -38.13 51.51 -122.49
CA GLY A 333 -37.26 51.35 -123.65
C GLY A 333 -37.76 50.28 -124.62
N GLY A 334 -38.26 49.16 -124.11
CA GLY A 334 -38.91 48.11 -124.88
C GLY A 334 -40.16 48.61 -125.63
N ALA A 335 -41.00 49.40 -124.98
CA ALA A 335 -42.18 50.03 -125.60
C ALA A 335 -41.78 51.02 -126.71
N ALA A 336 -40.72 51.81 -126.50
CA ALA A 336 -40.19 52.73 -127.51
C ALA A 336 -39.64 51.96 -128.74
N VAL A 337 -38.90 50.87 -128.52
CA VAL A 337 -38.42 49.99 -129.61
C VAL A 337 -39.60 49.36 -130.35
N GLN A 338 -40.63 48.89 -129.65
CA GLN A 338 -41.81 48.31 -130.28
C GLN A 338 -42.61 49.34 -131.09
N GLY A 339 -42.72 50.58 -130.59
CA GLY A 339 -43.25 51.71 -131.37
C GLY A 339 -42.43 51.98 -132.64
N THR A 340 -41.10 51.88 -132.55
CA THR A 340 -40.20 52.04 -133.70
C THR A 340 -40.37 50.92 -134.72
N VAL A 341 -40.52 49.66 -134.29
CA VAL A 341 -40.77 48.51 -135.17
C VAL A 341 -42.12 48.66 -135.88
N SER A 342 -43.18 49.08 -135.18
CA SER A 342 -44.49 49.35 -135.78
C SER A 342 -44.42 50.45 -136.84
N ALA A 343 -43.70 51.55 -136.57
CA ALA A 343 -43.45 52.59 -137.55
C ALA A 343 -42.67 52.08 -138.77
N MET A 344 -41.65 51.24 -138.55
CA MET A 344 -40.90 50.58 -139.63
C MET A 344 -41.76 49.63 -140.47
N GLN A 345 -42.70 48.89 -139.85
CA GLN A 345 -43.68 48.06 -140.58
C GLN A 345 -44.62 48.91 -141.43
N SER A 346 -45.11 50.03 -140.90
CA SER A 346 -45.94 50.96 -141.68
C SER A 346 -45.17 51.60 -142.84
N ILE A 347 -43.86 51.87 -142.67
CA ILE A 347 -42.99 52.31 -143.78
C ILE A 347 -42.84 51.18 -144.81
N ALA A 348 -42.58 49.94 -144.40
CA ALA A 348 -42.45 48.81 -145.30
C ALA A 348 -43.76 48.55 -146.09
N GLU A 349 -44.91 48.68 -145.44
CA GLU A 349 -46.23 48.57 -146.07
C GLU A 349 -46.47 49.70 -147.09
N ARG A 350 -46.10 50.94 -146.75
CA ARG A 350 -46.14 52.07 -147.71
C ARG A 350 -45.16 51.88 -148.88
N ILE A 351 -43.97 51.34 -148.63
CA ILE A 351 -43.02 51.00 -149.71
C ILE A 351 -43.62 49.92 -150.61
N SER A 352 -44.29 48.90 -150.06
CA SER A 352 -44.98 47.88 -150.86
C SER A 352 -46.09 48.49 -151.73
N ILE A 353 -46.87 49.43 -151.20
CA ILE A 353 -47.87 50.16 -151.99
C ILE A 353 -47.21 51.00 -153.09
N ILE A 354 -46.07 51.64 -152.80
CA ILE A 354 -45.29 52.39 -153.82
C ILE A 354 -44.74 51.43 -154.88
N ASP A 355 -44.28 50.24 -154.50
CA ASP A 355 -43.78 49.20 -155.42
C ASP A 355 -44.91 48.67 -156.32
N ASP A 356 -46.11 48.45 -155.76
CA ASP A 356 -47.32 48.12 -156.52
C ASP A 356 -47.71 49.25 -157.50
N ILE A 357 -47.63 50.52 -157.07
CA ILE A 357 -47.86 51.68 -157.94
C ILE A 357 -46.77 51.77 -159.02
N ALA A 358 -45.51 51.54 -158.69
CA ALA A 358 -44.39 51.55 -159.64
C ALA A 358 -44.55 50.44 -160.69
N TYR A 359 -44.99 49.25 -160.28
CA TYR A 359 -45.33 48.15 -161.18
C TYR A 359 -46.50 48.50 -162.11
N GLN A 360 -47.57 49.11 -161.59
CA GLN A 360 -48.69 49.61 -162.40
C GLN A 360 -48.27 50.73 -163.36
N THR A 361 -47.37 51.63 -162.92
CA THR A 361 -46.87 52.74 -163.75
C THR A 361 -45.97 52.22 -164.88
N ASN A 362 -45.14 51.21 -164.60
CA ASN A 362 -44.34 50.51 -165.61
C ASN A 362 -45.21 49.76 -166.63
N MET A 363 -46.32 49.18 -166.19
CA MET A 363 -47.32 48.53 -167.05
C MET A 363 -48.14 49.51 -167.90
N LEU A 364 -48.27 50.78 -167.49
CA LEU A 364 -48.95 51.84 -168.27
C LEU A 364 -48.03 52.52 -169.31
N ALA A 365 -46.72 52.37 -169.15
CA ALA A 365 -45.70 52.95 -170.03
C ALA A 365 -45.34 52.05 -171.24
N LEU A 366 -45.91 50.84 -171.31
CA LEU A 366 -45.80 49.86 -172.40
C LEU A 366 -47.15 49.71 -173.11
#